data_AF-A0A831JZ39-F1
#
_entry.id   AF-A0A831JZ39-F1
#
_cell.length_a   1.000
_cell.length_b   1.000
_cell.length_c   1.000
_cell.angle_alpha   90.00
_cell.angle_beta   90.00
_cell.angle_gamma   90.00
#
_symmetry.space_group_name_H-M   'P 1'
#
loop_
_entity.id
_entity.type
_entity.pdbx_description
1 polymer ?
#
loop_
_entity_poly.entity_id
_entity_poly.type
_entity_poly.pdbx_seq_one_letter_code
_entity_poly.pdbx_strand_id
1 'polypeptide(L)'
;MINDLETVIDCVLLCFEKQYLLDLKIVSWFHEVIPITDRGIEVYRVITHGIAKSKIMIYDFTAITYVAKLSEEFNPVEMKLFFSNGKVFDIRPEVELEKCLKELGWGSR
;
A
#
# COMPACT_ATOMS: atom_id res chain seq x y z
N MET A 1 8.52 -15.37 -2.75
CA MET A 1 8.95 -14.50 -1.64
C MET A 1 8.89 -13.08 -2.16
N ILE A 2 8.07 -12.22 -1.55
CA ILE A 2 7.93 -10.82 -1.95
C ILE A 2 9.02 -10.04 -1.21
N ASN A 3 10.19 -9.91 -1.85
CA ASN A 3 11.35 -9.21 -1.28
C ASN A 3 11.61 -7.86 -1.96
N ASP A 4 10.67 -7.44 -2.79
CA ASP A 4 10.76 -6.23 -3.56
C ASP A 4 9.70 -5.24 -3.07
N LEU A 5 10.13 -4.00 -2.87
CA LEU A 5 9.30 -2.93 -2.30
C LEU A 5 8.12 -2.60 -3.21
N GLU A 6 8.32 -2.59 -4.52
CA GLU A 6 7.27 -2.33 -5.51
C GLU A 6 6.17 -3.40 -5.41
N THR A 7 6.59 -4.67 -5.31
CA THR A 7 5.67 -5.80 -5.14
C THR A 7 4.87 -5.72 -3.81
N VAL A 8 5.47 -5.25 -2.72
CA VAL A 8 4.74 -5.01 -1.46
C VAL A 8 3.65 -3.97 -1.63
N ILE A 9 3.97 -2.84 -2.29
CA ILE A 9 3.00 -1.77 -2.54
C ILE A 9 1.87 -2.28 -3.44
N ASP A 10 2.17 -3.02 -4.50
CA ASP A 10 1.18 -3.68 -5.34
C ASP A 10 0.22 -4.54 -4.52
N CYS A 11 0.75 -5.41 -3.65
CA CYS A 11 -0.07 -6.28 -2.82
C CYS A 11 -0.97 -5.50 -1.86
N VAL A 12 -0.44 -4.45 -1.22
CA VAL A 12 -1.21 -3.60 -0.31
C VAL A 12 -2.33 -2.89 -1.07
N LEU A 13 -2.05 -2.29 -2.23
CA LEU A 13 -3.05 -1.60 -3.04
C LEU A 13 -4.13 -2.57 -3.55
N LEU A 14 -3.75 -3.77 -4.00
CA LEU A 14 -4.69 -4.81 -4.42
C LEU A 14 -5.58 -5.29 -3.27
N CYS A 15 -5.01 -5.52 -2.08
CA CYS A 15 -5.78 -5.94 -0.92
C CYS A 15 -6.70 -4.82 -0.41
N PHE A 16 -6.21 -3.59 -0.43
CA PHE A 16 -7.02 -2.42 -0.11
C PHE A 16 -8.19 -2.28 -1.10
N GLU A 17 -7.94 -2.47 -2.40
CA GLU A 17 -8.98 -2.45 -3.42
C GLU A 17 -10.08 -3.46 -3.11
N LYS A 18 -9.69 -4.73 -2.90
CA LYS A 18 -10.63 -5.83 -2.63
C LYS A 18 -11.48 -5.61 -1.38
N GLN A 19 -10.91 -5.03 -0.33
CA GLN A 19 -11.56 -4.94 0.99
C GLN A 19 -12.37 -3.65 1.18
N TYR A 20 -11.87 -2.52 0.68
CA TYR A 20 -12.42 -1.20 1.01
C TYR A 20 -12.99 -0.44 -0.20
N LEU A 21 -12.63 -0.83 -1.42
CA LEU A 21 -12.98 -0.13 -2.66
C LEU A 21 -13.98 -0.91 -3.51
N LEU A 22 -15.11 -1.34 -2.91
CA LEU A 22 -16.12 -2.21 -3.56
C LEU A 22 -16.54 -1.78 -4.99
N ASP A 23 -16.51 -0.47 -5.30
CA ASP A 23 -16.87 0.10 -6.60
C ASP A 23 -15.74 0.91 -7.27
N LEU A 24 -14.51 0.78 -6.79
CA LEU A 24 -13.34 1.54 -7.24
C LEU A 24 -12.21 0.58 -7.61
N LYS A 25 -11.62 0.75 -8.79
CA LYS A 25 -10.47 -0.03 -9.24
C LYS A 25 -9.25 0.85 -9.44
N ILE A 26 -8.12 0.47 -8.87
CA ILE A 26 -6.83 1.08 -9.14
C ILE A 26 -6.42 0.68 -10.56
N VAL A 27 -6.22 1.69 -11.41
CA VAL A 27 -5.95 1.50 -12.85
C VAL A 27 -4.46 1.59 -13.14
N SER A 28 -3.79 2.54 -12.52
CA SER A 28 -2.37 2.78 -12.68
C SER A 28 -1.85 3.51 -11.45
N TRP A 29 -0.56 3.33 -11.18
CA TRP A 29 0.13 4.02 -10.11
C TRP A 29 1.62 4.08 -10.41
N PHE A 30 2.29 5.04 -9.79
CA PHE A 30 3.74 5.15 -9.71
C PHE A 30 4.10 5.57 -8.29
N HIS A 31 5.36 5.44 -7.92
CA HIS A 31 5.78 5.74 -6.56
C HIS A 31 7.15 6.40 -6.51
N GLU A 32 7.36 7.16 -5.44
CA GLU A 32 8.66 7.64 -4.99
C GLU A 32 8.99 6.98 -3.65
N VAL A 33 10.25 6.57 -3.49
CA VAL A 33 10.76 5.96 -2.27
C VAL A 33 11.67 6.92 -1.56
N ILE A 34 11.34 7.25 -0.31
CA ILE A 34 12.13 8.10 0.56
C ILE A 34 12.64 7.24 1.72
N PRO A 35 13.93 6.86 1.74
CA PRO A 35 14.53 6.18 2.88
C PRO A 35 14.45 7.09 4.12
N ILE A 36 14.00 6.52 5.23
CA ILE A 36 13.97 7.17 6.53
C ILE A 36 14.61 6.26 7.58
N THR A 37 15.43 6.84 8.45
CA THR A 37 16.01 6.10 9.57
C THR A 37 15.10 6.28 10.78
N ASP A 38 14.55 5.20 11.32
CA ASP A 38 13.81 5.23 12.58
C ASP A 38 14.41 4.23 13.56
N ARG A 39 15.02 4.73 14.64
CA ARG A 39 15.55 3.94 15.77
C ARG A 39 16.45 2.74 15.37
N GLY A 40 17.22 2.89 14.29
CA GLY A 40 18.12 1.86 13.79
C GLY A 40 17.45 0.79 12.92
N ILE A 41 16.17 0.96 12.57
CA ILE A 41 15.44 0.15 11.60
C ILE A 41 15.46 0.89 10.26
N GLU A 42 15.72 0.17 9.17
CA GLU A 42 15.56 0.67 7.81
C GLU A 42 14.05 0.80 7.54
N VAL A 43 13.57 2.03 7.42
CA VAL A 43 12.17 2.31 7.10
C VAL A 43 12.12 3.12 5.81
N TYR A 44 11.10 2.90 5.01
CA TYR A 44 10.88 3.58 3.74
C TYR A 44 9.52 4.24 3.79
N ARG A 45 9.49 5.54 3.50
CA ARG A 45 8.24 6.23 3.18
C ARG A 45 8.06 6.14 1.68
N VAL A 46 7.03 5.42 1.26
CA VAL A 46 6.65 5.29 -0.14
C VAL A 46 5.46 6.20 -0.41
N ILE A 47 5.64 7.16 -1.32
CA ILE A 47 4.58 8.04 -1.78
C ILE A 47 4.10 7.50 -3.11
N THR A 48 2.90 6.93 -3.14
CA THR A 48 2.28 6.35 -4.33
C THR A 48 1.26 7.32 -4.89
N HIS A 49 1.40 7.72 -6.14
CA HIS A 49 0.39 8.48 -6.86
C HIS A 49 -0.25 7.58 -7.91
N GLY A 50 -1.56 7.65 -8.05
CA GLY A 50 -2.25 6.81 -9.02
C GLY A 50 -3.65 7.27 -9.36
N ILE A 51 -4.28 6.47 -10.20
CA ILE A 51 -5.62 6.70 -10.70
C ILE A 51 -6.49 5.52 -10.28
N ALA A 52 -7.64 5.82 -9.68
CA ALA A 52 -8.70 4.88 -9.42
C ALA A 52 -9.94 5.21 -10.25
N LYS A 53 -10.62 4.18 -10.77
CA LYS A 53 -11.79 4.32 -11.62
C LYS A 53 -12.98 3.61 -11.00
N SER A 54 -14.07 4.33 -10.87
CA SER A 54 -15.41 3.77 -10.65
C SER A 54 -16.14 3.60 -11.99
N LYS A 55 -17.38 3.09 -11.95
CA LYS A 55 -18.21 3.00 -13.16
C LYS A 55 -18.47 4.34 -13.84
N ILE A 56 -18.52 5.44 -13.09
CA ILE A 56 -18.97 6.76 -13.57
C ILE A 56 -17.93 7.88 -13.45
N MET A 57 -16.92 7.70 -12.60
CA MET A 57 -15.95 8.75 -12.24
C MET A 57 -14.54 8.17 -12.14
N ILE A 58 -13.56 9.02 -12.43
CA ILE A 58 -12.13 8.77 -12.23
C ILE A 58 -11.67 9.66 -11.07
N TYR A 59 -10.82 9.10 -10.21
CA TYR A 59 -10.26 9.78 -9.06
C TYR A 59 -8.75 9.62 -9.07
N ASP A 60 -8.03 10.71 -8.89
CA ASP A 60 -6.62 10.64 -8.53
C ASP A 60 -6.53 10.25 -7.05
N PHE A 61 -5.50 9.49 -6.70
CA PHE A 61 -5.19 9.19 -5.32
C PHE A 61 -3.72 9.41 -5.02
N THR A 62 -3.43 9.66 -3.74
CA THR A 62 -2.09 9.64 -3.17
C THR A 62 -2.11 8.73 -1.95
N ALA A 63 -1.22 7.75 -1.90
CA ALA A 63 -0.98 6.92 -0.74
C ALA A 63 0.38 7.28 -0.13
N ILE A 64 0.44 7.37 1.19
CA ILE A 64 1.68 7.46 1.94
C ILE A 64 1.78 6.18 2.74
N THR A 65 2.69 5.29 2.35
CA THR A 65 2.88 3.99 2.98
C THR A 65 4.24 3.96 3.68
N TYR A 66 4.24 3.61 4.95
CA TYR A 66 5.46 3.32 5.70
C TYR A 66 5.76 1.84 5.64
N VAL A 67 6.95 1.49 5.16
CA VAL A 67 7.40 0.11 5.02
C VAL A 67 8.68 -0.07 5.84
N ALA A 68 8.65 -0.94 6.83
CA ALA A 68 9.82 -1.32 7.60
C ALA A 68 10.51 -2.52 6.96
N LYS A 69 11.83 -2.46 6.79
CA LYS A 69 12.63 -3.60 6.37
C LYS A 69 13.21 -4.29 7.60
N LEU A 70 12.70 -5.48 7.89
CA LEU A 70 13.12 -6.31 9.01
C LEU A 70 13.93 -7.48 8.44
N SER A 71 15.25 -7.43 8.63
CA SER A 71 16.18 -8.36 7.97
C SER A 71 16.08 -8.28 6.43
N GLU A 72 15.43 -9.26 5.79
CA GLU A 72 15.29 -9.36 4.33
C GLU A 72 13.83 -9.14 3.86
N GLU A 73 12.91 -8.83 4.78
CA GLU A 73 11.47 -8.72 4.48
C GLU A 73 10.97 -7.29 4.64
N PHE A 74 10.19 -6.84 3.67
CA PHE A 74 9.49 -5.56 3.69
C PHE A 74 8.10 -5.72 4.31
N ASN A 75 7.85 -4.95 5.36
CA ASN A 75 6.63 -4.99 6.16
C ASN A 75 5.89 -3.65 6.06
N PRO A 76 4.71 -3.59 5.42
CA PRO A 76 3.91 -2.37 5.38
C PRO A 76 3.25 -2.14 6.74
N VAL A 77 3.60 -1.06 7.43
CA VAL A 77 3.22 -0.80 8.84
C VAL A 77 2.04 0.17 8.94
N GLU A 78 1.98 1.13 8.03
CA GLU A 78 0.96 2.16 8.02
C GLU A 78 0.74 2.62 6.59
N MET A 79 -0.51 2.83 6.20
CA MET A 79 -0.85 3.44 4.94
C MET A 79 -1.95 4.48 5.13
N LYS A 80 -1.69 5.69 4.65
CA LYS A 80 -2.68 6.75 4.54
C LYS A 80 -2.98 7.05 3.09
N LEU A 81 -4.24 6.88 2.69
CA LEU A 81 -4.68 7.02 1.31
C LEU A 81 -5.66 8.19 1.19
N PHE A 82 -5.41 9.06 0.22
CA PHE A 82 -6.20 10.25 -0.07
C PHE A 82 -6.75 10.15 -1.49
N PHE A 83 -8.05 10.34 -1.67
CA PHE A 83 -8.69 10.46 -2.98
C PHE A 83 -9.05 11.91 -3.29
N SER A 84 -9.04 12.27 -4.58
CA SER A 84 -9.39 13.61 -5.06
C SER A 84 -10.83 14.05 -4.71
N ASN A 85 -11.71 13.10 -4.37
CA ASN A 85 -13.06 13.39 -3.87
C ASN A 85 -13.11 13.72 -2.36
N GLY A 86 -11.97 13.83 -1.69
CA GLY A 86 -11.85 14.16 -0.28
C GLY A 86 -11.95 12.96 0.67
N LYS A 87 -12.15 11.73 0.17
CA LYS A 87 -12.09 10.54 1.03
C LYS A 87 -10.66 10.27 1.49
N VAL A 88 -10.52 9.92 2.76
CA VAL A 88 -9.25 9.56 3.38
C VAL A 88 -9.42 8.22 4.10
N PHE A 89 -8.43 7.36 3.93
CA PHE A 89 -8.30 6.10 4.66
C PHE A 89 -6.98 6.10 5.41
N ASP A 90 -7.00 5.55 6.62
CA ASP A 90 -5.85 5.42 7.50
C ASP A 90 -5.91 4.00 8.02
N ILE A 91 -4.99 3.15 7.55
CA ILE A 91 -5.01 1.72 7.84
C ILE A 91 -3.63 1.20 8.22
N ARG A 92 -3.62 0.08 8.93
CA ARG A 92 -2.42 -0.72 9.23
C ARG A 92 -2.43 -2.00 8.38
N PRO A 93 -1.77 -2.02 7.21
CA PRO A 93 -1.91 -3.12 6.25
C PRO A 93 -1.57 -4.50 6.83
N GLU A 94 -0.53 -4.58 7.68
CA GLU A 94 -0.09 -5.81 8.34
C GLU A 94 -1.12 -6.40 9.30
N VAL A 95 -2.09 -5.60 9.76
CA VAL A 95 -3.17 -6.03 10.65
C VAL A 95 -4.48 -6.18 9.88
N GLU A 96 -4.88 -5.15 9.13
CA GLU A 96 -6.20 -5.07 8.53
C GLU A 96 -6.33 -5.82 7.20
N LEU A 97 -5.21 -5.96 6.47
CA LEU A 97 -5.16 -6.66 5.19
C LEU A 97 -4.40 -8.00 5.30
N GLU A 98 -4.02 -8.43 6.51
CA GLU A 98 -3.16 -9.59 6.78
C GLU A 98 -3.60 -10.84 6.01
N LYS A 99 -4.90 -11.16 6.07
CA LYS A 99 -5.46 -12.34 5.40
C LYS A 99 -5.25 -12.27 3.89
N CYS A 100 -5.58 -11.14 3.28
CA CYS A 100 -5.43 -10.95 1.84
C CYS A 100 -3.95 -10.96 1.43
N LEU A 101 -3.08 -10.31 2.20
CA LEU A 101 -1.64 -10.29 1.96
C LEU A 101 -1.06 -11.71 2.01
N LYS A 102 -1.45 -12.52 2.99
CA LYS A 102 -1.05 -13.94 3.08
C LYS A 102 -1.55 -14.77 1.90
N GLU A 103 -2.77 -14.54 1.43
CA GLU A 103 -3.30 -15.21 0.22
C GLU A 103 -2.50 -14.85 -1.04
N LEU A 104 -1.89 -13.66 -1.08
CA LEU A 104 -0.96 -13.23 -2.14
C LEU A 104 0.48 -13.71 -1.93
N GLY A 105 0.76 -14.49 -0.88
CA GLY A 105 2.10 -15.04 -0.59
C GLY A 105 3.03 -14.08 0.17
N TRP A 106 2.48 -13.05 0.83
CA TRP A 106 3.24 -12.20 1.75
C TRP A 106 3.38 -12.86 3.12
N GLY A 107 4.59 -12.84 3.69
CA GLY A 107 4.87 -13.39 5.04
C GLY A 107 4.78 -14.91 5.18
N SER A 108 4.55 -15.66 4.10
CA SER A 108 4.62 -17.13 4.11
C SER A 108 6.08 -17.57 4.07
N ARG A 109 6.59 -18.01 5.23
CA ARG A 109 7.86 -18.73 5.40
C ARG A 109 7.86 -20.07 4.67
#